data_AF-D9Z6H4-F1
#
_entry.id   AF-D9Z6H4-F1
#
_cell.length_a   1.000
_cell.length_b   1.000
_cell.length_c   1.000
_cell.angle_alpha   90.00
_cell.angle_beta   90.00
_cell.angle_gamma   90.00
#
_symmetry.space_group_name_H-M   'P 1'
#
loop_
_entity.id
_entity.type
_entity.pdbx_description
1 polymer ?
#
loop_
_entity_poly.entity_id
_entity_poly.type
_entity_poly.pdbx_seq_one_letter_code
_entity_poly.pdbx_strand_id
1 'polypeptide(L)'
;MESYAVDPEAGMATSAAELIWNQAIMNFHLTDNEILLPLNITAIIGSSSIEQLKSQLSTFLGHPCVAFVDESLGCVRILARPEFKGLGSATDNMVLVQTSTGGQLVLSDRSVRS
;
A
#
# COMPACT_ATOMS: atom_id res chain seq x y z
N MET A 1 -8.30 14.02 41.11
CA MET A 1 -7.40 13.00 40.57
C MET A 1 -8.27 12.12 39.69
N GLU A 2 -8.34 12.47 38.40
CA GLU A 2 -9.16 11.73 37.44
C GLU A 2 -8.52 10.36 37.24
N SER A 3 -9.19 9.33 37.74
CA SER A 3 -8.84 7.95 37.47
C SER A 3 -9.18 7.69 36.01
N TYR A 4 -8.19 7.79 35.13
CA TYR A 4 -8.30 7.25 33.78
C TYR A 4 -8.57 5.76 33.93
N ALA A 5 -9.83 5.36 33.78
CA ALA A 5 -10.20 3.97 33.60
C ALA A 5 -9.58 3.55 32.27
N VAL A 6 -8.36 3.00 32.34
CA VAL A 6 -7.75 2.34 31.19
C VAL A 6 -8.64 1.13 30.94
N ASP A 7 -9.33 1.15 29.80
CA ASP A 7 -10.08 -0.01 29.35
C ASP A 7 -9.11 -1.21 29.32
N PRO A 8 -9.36 -2.27 30.11
CA PRO A 8 -8.46 -3.42 30.14
C PRO A 8 -8.28 -4.04 28.76
N GLU A 9 -9.25 -3.87 27.85
CA GLU A 9 -9.18 -4.31 26.46
C GLU A 9 -8.17 -3.47 25.66
N ALA A 10 -8.09 -2.15 25.90
CA ALA A 10 -7.10 -1.27 25.27
C ALA A 10 -5.67 -1.60 25.71
N GLY A 11 -5.47 -2.01 26.97
CA GLY A 11 -4.18 -2.49 27.47
C GLY A 11 -3.72 -3.78 26.78
N MET A 12 -4.65 -4.71 26.54
CA MET A 12 -4.36 -5.97 25.83
C MET A 12 -4.08 -5.75 24.33
N ALA A 13 -4.85 -4.88 23.66
CA ALA A 13 -4.63 -4.56 22.24
C ALA A 13 -3.27 -3.89 21.99
N THR A 14 -2.83 -3.04 22.93
CA THR A 14 -1.51 -2.40 22.89
C THR A 14 -0.40 -3.44 23.06
N SER A 15 -0.54 -4.37 24.01
CA SER A 15 0.42 -5.46 24.20
C SER A 15 0.50 -6.39 22.98
N ALA A 16 -0.63 -6.68 22.32
CA ALA A 16 -0.66 -7.47 21.09
C ALA A 16 0.07 -6.76 19.94
N ALA A 17 -0.16 -5.45 19.77
CA ALA A 17 0.53 -4.65 18.75
C ALA A 17 2.05 -4.66 18.96
N GLU A 18 2.54 -4.55 20.20
CA GLU A 18 3.96 -4.63 20.51
C GLU A 18 4.57 -6.00 20.19
N LEU A 19 3.86 -7.10 20.50
CA LEU A 19 4.32 -8.45 20.16
C LEU A 19 4.39 -8.65 18.65
N ILE A 20 3.36 -8.20 17.92
CA ILE A 20 3.33 -8.21 16.46
C ILE A 20 4.49 -7.41 15.89
N TRP A 21 4.72 -6.20 16.41
CA TRP A 21 5.82 -5.33 15.99
C TRP A 21 7.18 -6.03 16.11
N ASN A 22 7.46 -6.58 17.30
CA ASN A 22 8.74 -7.24 17.57
C ASN A 22 8.96 -8.42 16.60
N GLN A 23 7.94 -9.25 16.38
CA GLN A 23 8.02 -10.37 15.44
C GLN A 23 8.17 -9.90 13.99
N ALA A 24 7.44 -8.87 13.58
CA ALA A 24 7.47 -8.35 12.22
C ALA A 24 8.85 -7.78 11.87
N ILE A 25 9.45 -6.98 12.76
CA ILE A 25 10.77 -6.38 12.51
C ILE A 25 11.88 -7.42 12.47
N MET A 26 11.83 -8.44 13.32
CA MET A 26 12.81 -9.55 13.26
C MET A 26 12.79 -10.28 11.91
N ASN A 27 11.61 -10.38 11.28
CA ASN A 27 11.41 -11.13 10.03
C ASN A 27 11.24 -10.23 8.79
N PHE A 28 11.47 -8.92 8.92
CA PHE A 28 11.08 -7.92 7.92
C PHE A 28 11.70 -8.13 6.54
N HIS A 29 12.93 -8.63 6.51
CA HIS A 29 13.66 -8.96 5.27
C HIS A 29 13.10 -10.21 4.57
N LEU A 30 12.32 -11.05 5.26
CA LEU A 30 11.67 -12.24 4.70
C LEU A 30 10.28 -11.93 4.11
N THR A 31 9.76 -10.73 4.38
CA THR A 31 8.41 -10.29 3.98
C THR A 31 8.46 -9.11 3.02
N ASP A 32 9.51 -9.06 2.19
CA ASP A 32 9.71 -8.00 1.18
C ASP A 32 9.63 -6.57 1.75
N ASN A 33 10.03 -6.39 3.01
CA ASN A 33 9.92 -5.13 3.76
C ASN A 33 8.47 -4.66 3.98
N GLU A 34 7.57 -5.61 4.23
CA GLU A 34 6.18 -5.36 4.59
C GLU A 34 5.81 -6.06 5.91
N ILE A 35 4.85 -5.50 6.65
CA ILE A 35 4.17 -6.20 7.73
C ILE A 35 2.88 -6.79 7.18
N LEU A 36 2.72 -8.11 7.31
CA LEU A 36 1.53 -8.84 6.87
C LEU A 36 0.71 -9.25 8.10
N LEU A 37 -0.52 -8.74 8.21
CA LEU A 37 -1.44 -9.05 9.30
C LEU A 37 -2.64 -9.84 8.79
N PRO A 38 -2.77 -11.13 9.12
CA PRO A 38 -3.95 -11.91 8.76
C PRO A 38 -5.25 -11.23 9.22
N LEU A 39 -6.30 -11.25 8.39
CA LEU A 39 -7.54 -10.51 8.67
C LEU A 39 -8.22 -10.94 9.97
N ASN A 40 -8.12 -12.20 10.36
CA ASN A 40 -8.63 -12.69 11.65
C ASN A 40 -7.96 -12.00 12.86
N ILE A 41 -6.69 -11.59 12.75
CA ILE A 41 -5.99 -10.84 13.79
C ILE A 41 -6.44 -9.38 13.80
N THR A 42 -6.66 -8.78 12.63
CA THR A 42 -7.08 -7.37 12.53
C THR A 42 -8.41 -7.09 13.23
N ALA A 43 -9.33 -8.06 13.22
CA ALA A 43 -10.59 -7.98 13.95
C ALA A 43 -10.41 -8.00 15.48
N ILE A 44 -9.32 -8.58 15.98
CA ILE A 44 -9.02 -8.71 17.42
C ILE A 44 -8.27 -7.48 17.93
N ILE A 45 -7.25 -7.02 17.20
CA ILE A 45 -6.41 -5.90 17.64
C ILE A 45 -7.03 -4.52 17.35
N GLY A 46 -8.01 -4.49 16.43
CA GLY A 46 -8.69 -3.27 16.02
C GLY A 46 -7.84 -2.33 15.17
N SER A 47 -8.49 -1.31 14.60
CA SER A 47 -7.87 -0.36 13.69
C SER A 47 -6.79 0.51 14.35
N SER A 48 -6.95 0.84 15.64
CA SER A 48 -5.97 1.67 16.37
C SER A 48 -4.59 1.02 16.44
N SER A 49 -4.54 -0.30 16.65
CA SER A 49 -3.28 -1.04 16.66
C SER A 49 -2.64 -1.13 15.27
N ILE A 50 -3.45 -1.20 14.21
CA ILE A 50 -2.94 -1.15 12.82
C ILE A 50 -2.30 0.23 12.54
N GLU A 51 -2.95 1.31 12.97
CA GLU A 51 -2.41 2.67 12.84
C GLU A 51 -1.13 2.86 13.66
N GLN A 52 -1.06 2.27 14.86
CA GLN A 52 0.16 2.25 15.68
C GLN A 52 1.30 1.53 14.94
N LEU A 53 1.07 0.33 14.42
CA LEU A 53 2.06 -0.44 13.66
C LEU A 53 2.53 0.32 12.40
N LYS A 54 1.62 0.97 11.68
CA LYS A 54 1.95 1.83 10.53
C LYS A 54 2.84 3.01 10.92
N SER A 55 2.55 3.66 12.05
CA SER A 55 3.35 4.77 12.58
C SER A 55 4.75 4.32 13.01
N GLN A 56 4.83 3.19 13.70
CA GLN A 56 6.10 2.57 14.07
C GLN A 56 6.93 2.22 12.84
N LEU A 57 6.32 1.62 11.82
CA LEU A 57 7.00 1.28 10.57
C LEU A 57 7.50 2.52 9.84
N SER A 58 6.68 3.57 9.79
CA SER A 58 7.07 4.84 9.17
C SER A 58 8.27 5.47 9.86
N THR A 59 8.33 5.39 11.20
CA THR A 59 9.48 5.84 11.99
C THR A 59 10.72 4.98 11.74
N PHE A 60 10.56 3.66 11.71
CA PHE A 60 11.64 2.70 11.49
C PHE A 60 12.28 2.86 10.10
N LEU A 61 11.47 3.07 9.06
CA LEU A 61 11.94 3.25 7.69
C LEU A 61 12.38 4.69 7.38
N GLY A 62 11.92 5.67 8.16
CA GLY A 62 12.09 7.10 7.83
C GLY A 62 11.29 7.55 6.60
N HIS A 63 10.29 6.78 6.19
CA HIS A 63 9.47 7.03 4.99
C HIS A 63 7.98 6.91 5.34
N PRO A 64 7.08 7.64 4.65
CA PRO A 64 5.65 7.47 4.83
C PRO A 64 5.23 6.03 4.53
N CYS A 65 4.37 5.45 5.37
CA CYS A 65 3.83 4.10 5.18
C CYS A 65 2.32 4.14 4.93
N VAL A 66 1.81 3.10 4.29
CA VAL A 66 0.38 2.87 4.05
C VAL A 66 -0.03 1.52 4.65
N ALA A 67 -1.30 1.42 5.03
CA ALA A 67 -1.94 0.17 5.44
C ALA A 67 -3.20 -0.03 4.60
N PHE A 68 -3.37 -1.20 4.01
CA PHE A 68 -4.57 -1.54 3.23
C PHE A 68 -4.87 -3.03 3.29
N VAL A 69 -6.13 -3.39 3.04
CA VAL A 69 -6.57 -4.78 2.94
C VAL A 69 -6.20 -5.33 1.56
N ASP A 70 -5.53 -6.47 1.54
CA ASP A 70 -5.29 -7.28 0.36
C ASP A 70 -6.19 -8.53 0.46
N GLU A 71 -7.34 -8.47 -0.22
CA GLU A 71 -8.34 -9.56 -0.19
C GLU A 71 -7.82 -10.85 -0.83
N SER A 72 -6.87 -10.74 -1.77
CA SER A 72 -6.30 -11.92 -2.44
C SER A 72 -5.37 -12.70 -1.52
N LEU A 73 -4.65 -12.00 -0.64
CA LEU A 73 -3.79 -12.60 0.37
C LEU A 73 -4.49 -12.83 1.72
N GLY A 74 -5.70 -12.29 1.91
CA GLY A 74 -6.45 -12.41 3.15
C GLY A 74 -5.77 -11.71 4.33
N CYS A 75 -5.08 -10.59 4.08
CA CYS A 75 -4.33 -9.86 5.10
C CYS A 75 -4.46 -8.34 4.95
N VAL A 76 -4.11 -7.61 5.99
CA VAL A 76 -3.72 -6.19 5.89
C VAL A 76 -2.22 -6.14 5.65
N ARG A 77 -1.83 -5.39 4.62
CA ARG A 77 -0.42 -5.10 4.29
C ARG A 77 -0.07 -3.72 4.79
N ILE A 78 1.05 -3.62 5.51
CA ILE A 78 1.62 -2.34 5.94
C ILE A 78 3.01 -2.24 5.34
N LEU A 79 3.23 -1.26 4.47
CA LEU A 79 4.50 -1.07 3.77
C LEU A 79 4.80 0.40 3.50
N ALA A 80 6.05 0.66 3.11
CA ALA A 80 6.44 1.98 2.60
C ALA A 80 5.50 2.40 1.46
N ARG A 81 5.06 3.66 1.49
CA ARG A 81 4.21 4.21 0.45
C ARG A 81 4.97 4.18 -0.87
N PRO A 82 4.47 3.49 -1.92
CA PRO A 82 5.11 3.52 -3.21
C PRO A 82 5.21 4.95 -3.73
N GLU A 83 6.39 5.35 -4.21
CA GLU A 83 6.56 6.66 -4.83
C GLU A 83 5.82 6.68 -6.16
N PHE A 84 4.75 7.49 -6.25
CA PHE A 84 4.15 7.81 -7.53
C PHE A 84 4.89 8.99 -8.15
N LYS A 85 5.80 8.72 -9.10
CA LYS A 85 6.56 9.75 -9.83
C LYS A 85 5.76 10.41 -10.98
N GLY A 86 4.43 10.29 -10.97
CA GLY A 86 3.57 10.75 -12.06
C GLY A 86 3.49 9.75 -13.22
N LEU A 87 2.45 9.87 -14.04
CA LEU A 87 2.50 9.39 -15.41
C LEU A 87 3.57 10.24 -16.10
N GLY A 88 4.79 9.71 -16.29
CA GLY A 88 5.71 10.29 -17.26
C GLY A 88 4.96 10.41 -18.58
N SER A 89 4.87 11.63 -19.14
CA SER A 89 4.06 12.04 -20.30
C SER A 89 3.35 10.88 -21.03
N ALA A 90 2.25 10.37 -20.50
CA ALA A 90 1.40 9.44 -21.26
C ALA A 90 0.74 10.17 -22.46
N THR A 91 0.87 11.49 -22.49
CA THR A 91 0.53 12.37 -23.59
C THR A 91 1.48 12.27 -24.78
N ASP A 92 2.71 11.77 -24.64
CA ASP A 92 3.64 11.67 -25.79
C ASP A 92 3.23 10.59 -26.79
N ASN A 93 2.45 9.59 -26.36
CA ASN A 93 1.94 8.50 -27.21
C ASN A 93 0.43 8.60 -27.49
N MET A 94 -0.28 9.58 -26.93
CA MET A 94 -1.62 9.90 -27.42
C MET A 94 -1.47 10.60 -28.77
N VAL A 95 -1.45 9.80 -29.85
CA VAL A 95 -1.74 10.29 -31.20
C VAL A 95 -3.12 10.93 -31.12
N LEU A 96 -3.14 12.26 -31.07
CA LEU A 96 -4.34 13.05 -31.26
C LEU A 96 -4.85 12.67 -32.65
N VAL A 97 -5.86 11.79 -32.71
CA VAL A 97 -6.62 11.56 -33.94
C VAL A 97 -7.22 12.91 -34.28
N GLN A 98 -6.57 13.61 -35.21
CA GLN A 98 -7.14 14.81 -35.80
C GLN A 98 -8.40 14.35 -36.52
N THR A 99 -9.56 14.59 -35.92
CA THR A 99 -10.83 14.52 -36.62
C THR A 99 -10.89 15.70 -37.58
N SER A 100 -10.14 15.61 -38.68
CA SER A 100 -10.32 16.49 -39.83
C SER A 100 -11.57 16.02 -40.55
N THR A 101 -12.66 16.75 -40.33
CA THR A 101 -13.89 16.65 -41.12
C THR A 101 -13.55 16.78 -42.60
N GLY A 102 -13.74 15.67 -43.34
CA GLY A 102 -13.82 15.64 -44.80
C GLY A 102 -12.50 15.40 -45.55
N GLY A 103 -12.37 14.21 -46.13
CA GLY A 103 -11.40 13.94 -47.20
C GLY A 103 -10.53 12.70 -47.00
N GLN A 104 -11.07 11.54 -47.38
CA GLN A 104 -10.39 10.34 -47.90
C GLN A 104 -9.06 9.88 -47.25
N LEU A 105 -9.16 8.84 -46.42
CA LEU A 105 -8.01 8.08 -45.92
C LEU A 105 -7.41 7.23 -47.06
N VAL A 106 -6.15 7.47 -47.41
CA VAL A 106 -5.34 6.55 -48.21
C VAL A 106 -4.32 5.89 -47.29
N LEU A 107 -4.46 4.58 -47.09
CA LEU A 107 -3.50 3.74 -46.39
C LEU A 107 -2.35 3.42 -47.35
N SER A 108 -1.15 3.92 -47.08
CA SER A 108 0.06 3.47 -47.79
C SER A 108 0.65 2.28 -47.04
N ASP A 109 0.47 1.09 -47.61
CA ASP A 109 1.05 -0.16 -47.13
C ASP A 109 2.56 -0.16 -47.43
N ARG A 110 3.42 -0.13 -46.39
CA ARG A 110 4.87 -0.33 -46.57
C ARG A 110 5.18 -1.82 -46.42
N SER A 111 5.30 -2.49 -47.55
CA SER A 111 5.85 -3.85 -47.65
C SER A 111 7.26 -3.91 -47.09
N VAL A 112 7.46 -4.67 -46.02
CA VAL A 112 8.79 -5.08 -45.53
C VAL A 112 9.28 -6.20 -46.46
N ARG A 113 10.37 -5.95 -47.20
CA ARG A 113 11.11 -7.00 -47.91
C ARG A 113 12.39 -7.32 -47.13
N SER A 114 12.63 -8.62 -46.93
CA SER A 114 13.98 -9.18 -46.72
C SER A 114 14.70 -9.36 -48.05
#